data_AF-Q1CNZ5-F1
#
_entry.id   AF-Q1CNZ5-F1
#
_cell.length_a   1.000
_cell.length_b   1.000
_cell.length_c   1.000
_cell.angle_alpha   90.00
_cell.angle_beta   90.00
_cell.angle_gamma   90.00
#
_symmetry.space_group_name_H-M   'P 1'
#
loop_
_entity.id
_entity.type
_entity.pdbx_description
1 polymer ?
#
loop_
_entity_poly.entity_id
_entity_poly.type
_entity_poly.pdbx_seq_one_letter_code
_entity_poly.pdbx_strand_id
1 'polypeptide(L)'
;MRKRISAIIMTLFMVFTSCNNGGPELKSDEVAKSDGTVLDLAKISKKIKEASAFAESVKEVETLVKSIDELAKAIGKKIKNDDDGFDTEANKNGSLLAGTLQLMFAVGTKLESLEKIAGISDEVKGKVIVVKTENTALITKLKGGDASLGKNDASDSDAKNAIDKSDVTGGKGKEELIKLNTAVDALLKAAEGEVEAAIKELTAPVKVEKPSQNN
;
A
#
# COMPACT_ATOMS: atom_id res chain seq x y z
N MET A 1 -12.23 1.71 -6.65
CA MET A 1 -12.18 3.19 -6.73
C MET A 1 -12.97 3.81 -7.90
N ARG A 2 -12.76 3.46 -9.18
CA ARG A 2 -13.43 4.12 -10.34
C ARG A 2 -14.96 4.30 -10.20
N LYS A 3 -15.69 3.26 -9.78
CA LYS A 3 -17.16 3.33 -9.60
C LYS A 3 -17.60 4.28 -8.48
N ARG A 4 -16.81 4.39 -7.39
CA ARG A 4 -17.08 5.33 -6.29
C ARG A 4 -16.79 6.78 -6.69
N ILE A 5 -15.71 7.01 -7.44
CA ILE A 5 -15.35 8.34 -7.97
C ILE A 5 -16.44 8.86 -8.92
N SER A 6 -16.98 8.01 -9.80
CA SER A 6 -18.05 8.41 -10.73
C SER A 6 -19.35 8.83 -10.03
N ALA A 7 -19.74 8.12 -8.96
CA ALA A 7 -20.91 8.50 -8.16
C ALA A 7 -20.70 9.83 -7.40
N ILE A 8 -19.48 10.07 -6.92
CA ILE A 8 -19.12 11.32 -6.23
C ILE A 8 -19.13 12.51 -7.19
N ILE A 9 -18.62 12.35 -8.43
CA ILE A 9 -18.67 13.39 -9.47
C ILE A 9 -20.12 13.76 -9.83
N MET A 10 -21.00 12.78 -10.00
CA MET A 10 -22.43 13.02 -10.28
C MET A 10 -23.13 13.75 -9.14
N THR A 11 -22.84 13.36 -7.89
CA THR A 11 -23.41 14.00 -6.70
C THR A 11 -22.91 15.45 -6.57
N LEU A 12 -21.63 15.68 -6.84
CA LEU A 12 -21.00 17.01 -6.78
C LEU A 12 -21.60 17.97 -7.82
N PHE A 13 -21.88 17.50 -9.04
CA PHE A 13 -22.58 18.28 -10.08
C PHE A 13 -24.01 18.68 -9.69
N MET A 14 -24.74 17.82 -8.98
CA MET A 14 -26.08 18.16 -8.47
C MET A 14 -26.03 19.16 -7.30
N VAL A 15 -25.00 19.11 -6.45
CA VAL A 15 -24.85 20.02 -5.30
C VAL A 15 -24.49 21.45 -5.72
N PHE A 16 -23.68 21.64 -6.77
CA PHE A 16 -23.26 22.97 -7.23
C PHE A 16 -24.26 23.68 -8.16
N THR A 17 -25.26 22.98 -8.70
CA THR A 17 -26.24 23.57 -9.63
C THR A 17 -27.50 24.13 -8.95
N SER A 18 -27.67 23.94 -7.63
CA SER A 18 -28.81 24.51 -6.89
C SER A 18 -28.40 25.77 -6.11
N CYS A 19 -28.97 26.90 -6.53
CA CYS A 19 -29.12 28.17 -5.81
C CYS A 19 -27.97 29.20 -5.88
N ASN A 20 -28.03 30.01 -6.95
CA ASN A 20 -27.56 31.39 -6.96
C ASN A 20 -28.64 32.30 -6.33
N ASN A 21 -28.49 32.67 -5.05
CA ASN A 21 -28.98 33.95 -4.52
C ASN A 21 -28.52 34.16 -3.06
N GLY A 22 -27.61 35.12 -2.83
CA GLY A 22 -27.38 35.74 -1.52
C GLY A 22 -26.25 35.19 -0.64
N GLY A 23 -25.39 34.32 -1.16
CA GLY A 23 -24.24 33.78 -0.42
C GLY A 23 -23.09 34.80 -0.21
N PRO A 24 -22.17 34.54 0.74
CA PRO A 24 -21.00 35.39 0.99
C PRO A 24 -20.11 35.56 -0.26
N GLU A 25 -19.36 36.66 -0.35
CA GLU A 25 -18.34 36.82 -1.40
C GLU A 25 -17.32 35.67 -1.32
N LEU A 26 -17.31 34.83 -2.35
CA LEU A 26 -16.40 33.70 -2.48
C LEU A 26 -15.10 34.14 -3.15
N LYS A 27 -13.97 33.58 -2.72
CA LYS A 27 -12.73 33.70 -3.48
C LYS A 27 -12.79 32.83 -4.74
N SER A 28 -11.90 33.09 -5.69
CA SER A 28 -11.86 32.38 -6.99
C SER A 28 -11.84 30.85 -6.88
N ASP A 29 -11.26 30.30 -5.80
CA ASP A 29 -11.10 28.85 -5.60
C ASP A 29 -12.11 28.27 -4.59
N GLU A 30 -13.07 29.08 -4.14
CA GLU A 30 -14.08 28.71 -3.16
C GLU A 30 -15.44 28.46 -3.82
N VAL A 31 -16.18 27.49 -3.28
CA VAL A 31 -17.56 27.20 -3.67
C VAL A 31 -18.43 27.04 -2.44
N ALA A 32 -19.61 27.64 -2.45
CA ALA A 32 -20.61 27.44 -1.40
C ALA A 32 -21.52 26.27 -1.75
N LYS A 33 -21.76 25.39 -0.78
CA LYS A 33 -22.86 24.42 -0.81
C LYS A 33 -24.18 25.11 -0.52
N SER A 34 -25.29 24.44 -0.85
CA SER A 34 -26.64 24.91 -0.52
C SER A 34 -26.91 25.06 0.98
N ASP A 35 -26.13 24.41 1.85
CA ASP A 35 -26.19 24.55 3.30
C ASP A 35 -25.31 25.70 3.86
N GLY A 36 -24.69 26.49 2.98
CA GLY A 36 -23.82 27.61 3.36
C GLY A 36 -22.36 27.22 3.63
N THR A 37 -22.00 25.94 3.55
CA THR A 37 -20.60 25.50 3.69
C THR A 37 -19.75 26.04 2.54
N VAL A 38 -18.68 26.77 2.86
CA VAL A 38 -17.67 27.17 1.86
C VAL A 38 -16.58 26.09 1.80
N LEU A 39 -16.35 25.55 0.61
CA LEU A 39 -15.27 24.61 0.32
C LEU A 39 -14.14 25.33 -0.43
N ASP A 40 -12.90 25.09 -0.02
CA ASP A 40 -11.70 25.46 -0.76
C ASP A 40 -11.29 24.29 -1.70
N LEU A 41 -11.63 24.41 -2.98
CA LEU A 41 -11.41 23.34 -3.96
C LEU A 41 -9.93 23.13 -4.26
N ALA A 42 -9.12 24.19 -4.24
CA ALA A 42 -7.68 24.10 -4.46
C ALA A 42 -7.00 23.29 -3.35
N LYS A 43 -7.38 23.55 -2.08
CA LYS A 43 -6.86 22.81 -0.94
C LYS A 43 -7.32 21.36 -0.92
N ILE A 44 -8.61 21.09 -1.15
CA ILE A 44 -9.15 19.72 -1.13
C ILE A 44 -8.55 18.89 -2.29
N SER A 45 -8.48 19.44 -3.50
CA SER A 45 -7.89 18.73 -4.65
C SER A 45 -6.41 18.42 -4.43
N LYS A 46 -5.65 19.33 -3.81
CA LYS A 46 -4.26 19.08 -3.42
C LYS A 46 -4.15 17.91 -2.45
N LYS A 47 -4.96 17.87 -1.38
CA LYS A 47 -5.00 16.75 -0.42
C LYS A 47 -5.30 15.42 -1.11
N ILE A 48 -6.30 15.38 -1.99
CA ILE A 48 -6.67 14.18 -2.75
C ILE A 48 -5.49 13.70 -3.60
N LYS A 49 -4.81 14.62 -4.30
CA LYS A 49 -3.64 14.31 -5.13
C LYS A 49 -2.50 13.72 -4.30
N GLU A 50 -2.17 14.34 -3.17
CA GLU A 50 -1.09 13.89 -2.29
C GLU A 50 -1.41 12.51 -1.67
N ALA A 51 -2.61 12.33 -1.13
CA ALA A 51 -3.05 11.03 -0.59
C ALA A 51 -3.06 9.94 -1.66
N SER A 52 -3.49 10.26 -2.89
CA SER A 52 -3.54 9.28 -3.99
C SER A 52 -2.14 8.86 -4.43
N ALA A 53 -1.21 9.79 -4.55
CA ALA A 53 0.19 9.50 -4.89
C ALA A 53 0.88 8.65 -3.81
N PHE A 54 0.57 8.90 -2.54
CA PHE A 54 1.04 8.07 -1.44
C PHE A 54 0.49 6.63 -1.53
N ALA A 55 -0.83 6.48 -1.73
CA ALA A 55 -1.47 5.18 -1.87
C ALA A 55 -0.94 4.38 -3.08
N GLU A 56 -0.64 5.04 -4.20
CA GLU A 56 0.00 4.42 -5.36
C GLU A 56 1.40 3.89 -5.03
N SER A 57 2.21 4.67 -4.31
CA SER A 57 3.54 4.25 -3.87
C SER A 57 3.49 3.06 -2.90
N VAL A 58 2.49 3.01 -2.02
CA VAL A 58 2.23 1.85 -1.15
C VAL A 58 1.79 0.63 -1.97
N LYS A 59 0.98 0.83 -3.02
CA LYS A 59 0.54 -0.24 -3.93
C LYS A 59 1.71 -0.88 -4.67
N GLU A 60 2.73 -0.10 -5.04
CA GLU A 60 3.97 -0.64 -5.60
C GLU A 60 4.69 -1.56 -4.60
N VAL A 61 4.82 -1.13 -3.34
CA VAL A 61 5.42 -1.95 -2.27
C VAL A 61 4.65 -3.27 -2.10
N GLU A 62 3.32 -3.21 -2.07
CA GLU A 62 2.48 -4.40 -1.99
C GLU A 62 2.71 -5.35 -3.17
N THR A 63 2.77 -4.81 -4.38
CA THR A 63 2.99 -5.61 -5.59
C THR A 63 4.35 -6.29 -5.57
N LEU A 64 5.41 -5.60 -5.13
CA LEU A 64 6.74 -6.20 -4.99
C LEU A 64 6.74 -7.31 -3.94
N VAL A 65 6.16 -7.09 -2.76
CA VAL A 65 6.10 -8.11 -1.71
C VAL A 65 5.29 -9.33 -2.17
N LYS A 66 4.15 -9.12 -2.84
CA LYS A 66 3.31 -10.21 -3.37
C LYS A 66 3.93 -10.92 -4.56
N SER A 67 4.84 -10.29 -5.30
CA SER A 67 5.57 -10.96 -6.39
C SER A 67 6.44 -12.12 -5.92
N ILE A 68 6.78 -12.19 -4.62
CA ILE A 68 7.44 -13.36 -4.02
C ILE A 68 6.58 -14.61 -4.18
N ASP A 69 5.25 -14.51 -4.16
CA ASP A 69 4.37 -15.68 -4.35
C ASP A 69 4.55 -16.28 -5.76
N GLU A 70 4.86 -15.45 -6.76
CA GLU A 70 5.18 -15.91 -8.11
C GLU A 70 6.60 -16.50 -8.19
N LEU A 71 7.56 -15.90 -7.48
CA LEU A 71 8.92 -16.45 -7.36
C LEU A 71 8.94 -17.81 -6.65
N ALA A 72 8.11 -18.00 -5.62
CA ALA A 72 7.99 -19.26 -4.90
C ALA A 72 7.48 -20.40 -5.80
N LYS A 73 6.64 -20.11 -6.80
CA LYS A 73 6.20 -21.11 -7.81
C LYS A 73 7.34 -21.60 -8.70
N ALA A 74 8.43 -20.84 -8.81
CA ALA A 74 9.62 -21.20 -9.58
C ALA A 74 10.65 -22.02 -8.77
N ILE A 75 10.36 -22.37 -7.51
CA ILE A 75 11.24 -23.25 -6.72
C ILE A 75 11.34 -24.63 -7.37
N GLY A 76 12.57 -25.11 -7.53
CA GLY A 76 12.86 -26.42 -8.12
C GLY A 76 12.53 -26.48 -9.62
N LYS A 77 12.56 -25.33 -10.31
CA LYS A 77 12.16 -25.19 -11.71
C LYS A 77 13.28 -24.62 -12.59
N LYS A 78 13.23 -24.95 -13.88
CA LYS A 78 13.99 -24.28 -14.94
C LYS A 78 13.08 -23.98 -16.14
N ILE A 79 13.54 -23.06 -16.98
CA ILE A 79 12.87 -22.75 -18.24
C ILE A 79 12.88 -24.00 -19.13
N LYS A 80 11.73 -24.30 -19.72
CA LYS A 80 11.57 -25.28 -20.80
C LYS A 80 11.34 -24.56 -22.12
N ASN A 81 11.72 -25.18 -23.23
CA ASN A 81 11.50 -24.64 -24.58
C ASN A 81 10.09 -25.00 -25.09
N ASP A 82 9.07 -24.47 -24.42
CA ASP A 82 7.65 -24.71 -24.68
C ASP A 82 6.83 -23.54 -24.11
N ASP A 83 5.62 -23.32 -24.63
CA ASP A 83 4.83 -22.10 -24.40
C ASP A 83 4.26 -22.01 -22.98
N ASP A 84 4.03 -23.13 -22.30
CA ASP A 84 3.34 -23.16 -21.01
C ASP A 84 4.10 -23.94 -19.93
N GLY A 85 4.88 -23.25 -19.10
CA GLY A 85 5.34 -23.73 -17.79
C GLY A 85 6.85 -23.93 -17.65
N PHE A 86 7.24 -24.81 -16.74
CA PHE A 86 8.64 -25.03 -16.36
C PHE A 86 8.96 -26.52 -16.26
N ASP A 87 10.20 -26.88 -16.61
CA ASP A 87 10.76 -28.19 -16.27
C ASP A 87 11.19 -28.23 -14.81
N THR A 88 11.33 -29.44 -14.27
CA THR A 88 11.87 -29.66 -12.92
C THR A 88 13.40 -29.53 -12.93
N GLU A 89 13.93 -28.79 -11.96
CA GLU A 89 15.35 -28.65 -11.65
C GLU A 89 15.50 -28.55 -10.12
N ALA A 90 15.40 -29.70 -9.47
CA ALA A 90 15.34 -29.76 -8.01
C ALA A 90 16.62 -29.25 -7.34
N ASN A 91 16.47 -28.58 -6.20
CA ASN A 91 17.54 -28.18 -5.29
C ASN A 91 18.61 -27.27 -5.93
N LYS A 92 18.19 -26.32 -6.78
CA LYS A 92 19.07 -25.31 -7.41
C LYS A 92 18.54 -23.90 -7.23
N ASN A 93 18.06 -23.58 -6.02
CA ASN A 93 17.32 -22.35 -5.74
C ASN A 93 18.19 -21.17 -5.28
N GLY A 94 19.52 -21.31 -5.22
CA GLY A 94 20.40 -20.29 -4.65
C GLY A 94 20.28 -18.91 -5.31
N SER A 95 20.24 -18.86 -6.65
CA SER A 95 20.08 -17.61 -7.40
C SER A 95 18.68 -17.00 -7.26
N LEU A 96 17.63 -17.83 -7.22
CA LEU A 96 16.25 -17.41 -6.95
C LEU A 96 16.12 -16.73 -5.58
N LEU A 97 16.74 -17.31 -4.55
CA LEU A 97 16.77 -16.77 -3.19
C LEU A 97 17.58 -15.47 -3.12
N ALA A 98 18.71 -15.38 -3.81
CA ALA A 98 19.47 -14.15 -3.92
C ALA A 98 18.66 -13.03 -4.60
N GLY A 99 17.94 -13.34 -5.66
CA GLY A 99 17.02 -12.41 -6.33
C GLY A 99 15.89 -11.95 -5.41
N THR A 100 15.32 -12.86 -4.62
CA THR A 100 14.29 -12.53 -3.62
C THR A 100 14.84 -11.61 -2.53
N LEU A 101 16.06 -11.84 -2.05
CA LEU A 101 16.72 -10.95 -1.09
C LEU A 101 16.97 -9.55 -1.68
N GLN A 102 17.41 -9.46 -2.94
CA GLN A 102 17.59 -8.19 -3.64
C GLN A 102 16.27 -7.41 -3.78
N LEU A 103 15.17 -8.12 -4.05
CA LEU A 103 13.82 -7.54 -4.09
C LEU A 103 13.44 -6.93 -2.73
N MET A 104 13.76 -7.60 -1.62
CA MET A 104 13.49 -7.07 -0.27
C MET A 104 14.34 -5.85 0.08
N PHE A 105 15.57 -5.73 -0.45
CA PHE A 105 16.32 -4.48 -0.35
C PHE A 105 15.62 -3.34 -1.09
N ALA A 106 15.12 -3.58 -2.30
CA ALA A 106 14.38 -2.59 -3.06
C ALA A 106 13.08 -2.15 -2.34
N VAL A 107 12.37 -3.09 -1.72
CA VAL A 107 11.22 -2.79 -0.84
C VAL A 107 11.65 -1.91 0.34
N GLY A 108 12.76 -2.24 0.99
CA GLY A 108 13.33 -1.44 2.09
C GLY A 108 13.60 0.02 1.69
N THR A 109 14.23 0.24 0.54
CA THR A 109 14.49 1.58 0.00
C THR A 109 13.19 2.35 -0.27
N LYS A 110 12.17 1.70 -0.85
CA LYS A 110 10.87 2.35 -1.08
C LYS A 110 10.19 2.75 0.24
N LEU A 111 10.26 1.91 1.27
CA LEU A 111 9.71 2.21 2.59
C LEU A 111 10.41 3.39 3.27
N GLU A 112 11.74 3.50 3.12
CA GLU A 112 12.49 4.67 3.59
C GLU A 112 12.08 5.97 2.90
N SER A 113 11.76 5.90 1.60
CA SER A 113 11.19 7.05 0.88
C SER A 113 9.80 7.42 1.38
N LEU A 114 8.93 6.43 1.60
CA LEU A 114 7.57 6.63 2.12
C LEU A 114 7.57 7.28 3.52
N GLU A 115 8.47 6.84 4.39
CA GLU A 115 8.59 7.35 5.77
C GLU A 115 8.92 8.86 5.82
N LYS A 116 9.62 9.36 4.79
CA LYS A 116 10.06 10.76 4.68
C LYS A 116 9.01 11.69 4.07
N ILE A 117 7.90 11.15 3.55
CA ILE A 117 6.84 11.97 2.96
C ILE A 117 6.20 12.84 4.05
N ALA A 118 6.13 14.14 3.80
CA ALA A 118 5.42 15.08 4.65
C ALA A 118 3.91 15.04 4.35
N GLY A 119 3.09 15.40 5.34
CA GLY A 119 1.63 15.52 5.17
C GLY A 119 0.84 14.21 5.29
N ILE A 120 1.49 13.06 5.47
CA ILE A 120 0.83 11.82 5.89
C ILE A 120 0.60 11.81 7.41
N SER A 121 -0.51 11.20 7.84
CA SER A 121 -0.88 11.10 9.25
C SER A 121 0.11 10.26 10.06
N ASP A 122 0.22 10.53 11.36
CA ASP A 122 1.09 9.77 12.25
C ASP A 122 0.70 8.29 12.36
N GLU A 123 -0.60 7.98 12.23
CA GLU A 123 -1.08 6.60 12.16
C GLU A 123 -0.51 5.88 10.93
N VAL A 124 -0.58 6.50 9.75
CA VAL A 124 -0.05 5.93 8.50
C VAL A 124 1.47 5.81 8.57
N LYS A 125 2.18 6.81 9.12
CA LYS A 125 3.64 6.71 9.36
C LYS A 125 3.98 5.54 10.27
N GLY A 126 3.22 5.34 11.35
CA GLY A 126 3.38 4.19 12.23
C GLY A 126 3.29 2.87 11.47
N LYS A 127 2.35 2.75 10.52
CA LYS A 127 2.23 1.55 9.67
C LYS A 127 3.39 1.40 8.69
N VAL A 128 3.93 2.48 8.13
CA VAL A 128 5.15 2.41 7.30
C VAL A 128 6.32 1.85 8.10
N ILE A 129 6.49 2.31 9.35
CA ILE A 129 7.54 1.81 10.25
C ILE A 129 7.35 0.31 10.52
N VAL A 130 6.13 -0.14 10.81
CA VAL A 130 5.85 -1.58 11.01
C VAL A 130 6.23 -2.40 9.78
N VAL A 131 5.83 -1.97 8.57
CA VAL A 131 6.19 -2.68 7.33
C VAL A 131 7.71 -2.72 7.14
N LYS A 132 8.41 -1.62 7.42
CA LYS A 132 9.87 -1.55 7.36
C LYS A 132 10.53 -2.52 8.34
N THR A 133 10.05 -2.57 9.58
CA THR A 133 10.53 -3.52 10.60
C THR A 133 10.36 -4.96 10.14
N GLU A 134 9.20 -5.35 9.64
CA GLU A 134 8.96 -6.71 9.15
C GLU A 134 9.81 -7.04 7.90
N ASN A 135 10.02 -6.08 7.00
CA ASN A 135 10.92 -6.24 5.86
C ASN A 135 12.38 -6.47 6.31
N THR A 136 12.85 -5.70 7.30
CA THR A 136 14.18 -5.88 7.90
C THR A 136 14.28 -7.23 8.63
N ALA A 137 13.22 -7.68 9.29
CA ALA A 137 13.18 -8.99 9.93
C ALA A 137 13.34 -10.12 8.90
N LEU A 138 12.59 -10.07 7.80
CA LEU A 138 12.71 -11.02 6.69
C LEU A 138 14.13 -11.04 6.10
N ILE A 139 14.69 -9.87 5.77
CA ILE A 139 16.07 -9.74 5.27
C ILE A 139 17.06 -10.39 6.24
N THR A 140 16.94 -10.09 7.54
CA THR A 140 17.83 -10.63 8.58
C THR A 140 17.72 -12.14 8.64
N LYS A 141 16.50 -12.67 8.56
CA LYS A 141 16.23 -14.11 8.59
C LYS A 141 16.83 -14.83 7.38
N LEU A 142 16.63 -14.30 6.18
CA LEU A 142 17.19 -14.85 4.93
C LEU A 142 18.73 -14.83 4.96
N LYS A 143 19.33 -13.73 5.42
CA LYS A 143 20.79 -13.60 5.56
C LYS A 143 21.36 -14.55 6.62
N GLY A 144 20.67 -14.75 7.74
CA GLY A 144 21.10 -15.68 8.78
C GLY A 144 20.94 -17.16 8.42
N GLY A 145 20.23 -17.46 7.32
CA GLY A 145 20.10 -18.80 6.76
C GLY A 145 21.16 -19.17 5.72
N ASP A 146 22.23 -18.38 5.57
CA ASP A 146 23.22 -18.44 4.49
C ASP A 146 23.82 -19.85 4.26
N ALA A 147 24.09 -20.59 5.33
CA ALA A 147 24.61 -21.97 5.22
C ALA A 147 23.67 -22.91 4.41
N SER A 148 22.36 -22.64 4.45
CA SER A 148 21.34 -23.43 3.73
C SER A 148 20.80 -22.74 2.48
N LEU A 149 20.65 -21.41 2.52
CA LEU A 149 20.00 -20.60 1.49
C LEU A 149 20.99 -19.95 0.52
N GLY A 150 22.23 -19.70 0.97
CA GLY A 150 23.27 -18.96 0.23
C GLY A 150 24.12 -19.83 -0.70
N LYS A 151 23.84 -21.12 -0.78
CA LYS A 151 24.54 -22.07 -1.66
C LYS A 151 23.83 -22.24 -2.99
N ASN A 152 24.60 -22.56 -4.04
CA ASN A 152 24.06 -22.78 -5.39
C ASN A 152 22.97 -23.87 -5.41
N ASP A 153 23.16 -24.91 -4.61
CA ASP A 153 22.28 -26.07 -4.48
C ASP A 153 21.33 -25.99 -3.27
N ALA A 154 20.84 -24.79 -2.95
CA ALA A 154 19.82 -24.60 -1.92
C ALA A 154 18.59 -25.50 -2.21
N SER A 155 18.20 -26.31 -1.23
CA SER A 155 17.17 -27.33 -1.43
C SER A 155 15.79 -26.72 -1.66
N ASP A 156 14.90 -27.45 -2.34
CA ASP A 156 13.52 -27.01 -2.54
C ASP A 156 12.80 -26.82 -1.20
N SER A 157 13.08 -27.69 -0.23
CA SER A 157 12.55 -27.61 1.13
C SER A 157 13.03 -26.33 1.83
N ASP A 158 14.32 -26.02 1.79
CA ASP A 158 14.85 -24.82 2.43
C ASP A 158 14.33 -23.54 1.76
N ALA A 159 14.21 -23.54 0.44
CA ALA A 159 13.65 -22.43 -0.31
C ALA A 159 12.17 -22.18 0.05
N LYS A 160 11.35 -23.24 0.13
CA LYS A 160 9.95 -23.14 0.57
C LYS A 160 9.82 -22.59 1.98
N ASN A 161 10.61 -23.11 2.92
CA ASN A 161 10.69 -22.60 4.30
C ASN A 161 11.07 -21.11 4.40
N ALA A 162 11.70 -20.57 3.36
CA ALA A 162 12.15 -19.19 3.30
C ALA A 162 11.13 -18.26 2.64
N ILE A 163 10.53 -18.66 1.51
CA ILE A 163 9.75 -17.74 0.65
C ILE A 163 8.36 -18.25 0.23
N ASP A 164 7.97 -19.48 0.57
CA ASP A 164 6.62 -20.00 0.30
C ASP A 164 5.73 -19.90 1.55
N LYS A 165 4.79 -18.94 1.54
CA LYS A 165 3.83 -18.75 2.64
C LYS A 165 2.94 -19.97 2.90
N SER A 166 2.76 -20.84 1.90
CA SER A 166 1.91 -22.02 1.98
C SER A 166 2.66 -23.27 2.43
N ASP A 167 3.99 -23.20 2.57
CA ASP A 167 4.77 -24.32 3.09
C ASP A 167 4.27 -24.73 4.48
N VAL A 168 4.44 -25.99 4.86
CA VAL A 168 4.00 -26.46 6.20
C VAL A 168 5.12 -26.38 7.22
N THR A 169 6.36 -26.30 6.75
CA THR A 169 7.54 -26.08 7.57
C THR A 169 7.81 -24.57 7.71
N GLY A 170 8.70 -24.19 8.62
CA GLY A 170 9.01 -22.81 8.92
C GLY A 170 10.46 -22.60 9.34
N GLY A 171 10.78 -21.36 9.74
CA GLY A 171 12.02 -21.05 10.45
C GLY A 171 13.17 -20.54 9.57
N LYS A 172 12.94 -20.30 8.27
CA LYS A 172 13.94 -19.70 7.36
C LYS A 172 13.50 -18.39 6.68
N GLY A 173 12.33 -17.85 7.00
CA GLY A 173 11.86 -16.56 6.45
C GLY A 173 10.36 -16.51 6.18
N LYS A 174 9.71 -17.66 6.02
CA LYS A 174 8.27 -17.71 5.73
C LYS A 174 7.42 -16.96 6.76
N GLU A 175 7.70 -17.12 8.06
CA GLU A 175 6.95 -16.45 9.11
C GLU A 175 7.08 -14.92 9.01
N GLU A 176 8.29 -14.43 8.78
CA GLU A 176 8.56 -13.00 8.55
C GLU A 176 7.89 -12.50 7.26
N LEU A 177 7.85 -13.31 6.20
CA LEU A 177 7.15 -12.98 4.96
C LEU A 177 5.63 -12.87 5.15
N ILE A 178 5.02 -13.74 5.96
CA ILE A 178 3.58 -13.67 6.31
C ILE A 178 3.29 -12.38 7.09
N LYS A 179 4.13 -12.04 8.06
CA LYS A 179 4.01 -10.79 8.83
C LYS A 179 4.16 -9.56 7.94
N LEU A 180 5.15 -9.57 7.05
CA LEU A 180 5.36 -8.51 6.07
C LEU A 180 4.13 -8.32 5.17
N ASN A 181 3.58 -9.40 4.61
CA ASN A 181 2.36 -9.32 3.79
C ASN A 181 1.19 -8.71 4.59
N THR A 182 0.99 -9.16 5.83
CA THR A 182 -0.07 -8.65 6.71
C THR A 182 0.11 -7.15 7.01
N ALA A 183 1.33 -6.73 7.32
CA ALA A 183 1.65 -5.33 7.60
C ALA A 183 1.43 -4.45 6.35
N VAL A 184 1.82 -4.94 5.17
CA VAL A 184 1.63 -4.24 3.89
C VAL A 184 0.15 -4.07 3.56
N ASP A 185 -0.67 -5.12 3.72
CA ASP A 185 -2.11 -5.03 3.49
C ASP A 185 -2.76 -4.00 4.44
N ALA A 186 -2.31 -3.95 5.70
CA ALA A 186 -2.77 -2.96 6.67
C ALA A 186 -2.35 -1.53 6.30
N LEU A 187 -1.13 -1.34 5.80
CA LEU A 187 -0.64 -0.04 5.32
C LEU A 187 -1.42 0.43 4.09
N LEU A 188 -1.65 -0.45 3.10
CA LEU A 188 -2.43 -0.11 1.90
C LEU A 188 -3.85 0.30 2.26
N LYS A 189 -4.51 -0.45 3.15
CA LYS A 189 -5.85 -0.10 3.63
C LYS A 189 -5.89 1.27 4.30
N ALA A 190 -4.88 1.63 5.07
CA ALA A 190 -4.80 2.94 5.71
C ALA A 190 -4.56 4.06 4.69
N ALA A 191 -3.69 3.83 3.70
CA ALA A 191 -3.43 4.78 2.62
C ALA A 191 -4.70 5.03 1.76
N GLU A 192 -5.45 3.98 1.44
CA GLU A 192 -6.76 4.12 0.77
C GLU A 192 -7.77 4.87 1.65
N GLY A 193 -7.70 4.68 2.97
CA GLY A 193 -8.51 5.42 3.95
C GLY A 193 -8.26 6.92 3.94
N GLU A 194 -7.01 7.37 3.83
CA GLU A 194 -6.65 8.79 3.68
C GLU A 194 -7.20 9.38 2.38
N VAL A 195 -7.15 8.62 1.27
CA VAL A 195 -7.77 9.03 0.00
C VAL A 195 -9.28 9.18 0.16
N GLU A 196 -9.95 8.20 0.79
CA GLU A 196 -11.39 8.28 1.05
C GLU A 196 -11.76 9.45 1.97
N ALA A 197 -10.94 9.74 2.98
CA ALA A 197 -11.15 10.87 3.88
C ALA A 197 -11.03 12.21 3.15
N ALA A 198 -9.98 12.39 2.33
CA ALA A 198 -9.78 13.58 1.53
C ALA A 198 -10.93 13.81 0.53
N ILE A 199 -11.44 12.74 -0.08
CA ILE A 199 -12.59 12.82 -0.99
C ILE A 199 -13.88 13.16 -0.22
N LYS A 200 -14.08 12.61 0.98
CA LYS A 200 -15.27 12.90 1.81
C LYS A 200 -15.38 14.38 2.18
N GLU A 201 -14.28 15.13 2.28
CA GLU A 201 -14.31 16.59 2.53
C GLU A 201 -15.17 17.34 1.49
N LEU A 202 -15.26 16.86 0.25
CA LEU A 202 -16.14 17.45 -0.78
C LEU A 202 -17.62 17.37 -0.42
N THR A 203 -18.02 16.37 0.37
CA THR A 203 -19.43 16.04 0.63
C THR A 203 -19.83 16.17 2.09
N ALA A 204 -18.88 16.29 3.02
CA ALA A 204 -19.16 16.40 4.44
C ALA A 204 -20.04 17.64 4.77
N PRO A 205 -21.14 17.48 5.51
CA PRO A 205 -21.95 18.60 5.97
C PRO A 205 -21.23 19.36 7.10
N VAL A 206 -21.58 20.64 7.30
CA VAL A 206 -21.08 21.40 8.46
C VAL A 206 -21.49 20.71 9.76
N LYS A 207 -20.53 20.55 10.67
CA LYS A 207 -20.79 20.22 12.06
C LYS A 207 -21.45 21.47 12.67
N VAL A 208 -22.79 21.50 12.71
CA VAL A 208 -23.53 22.59 13.35
C VAL A 208 -23.19 22.55 14.84
N GLU A 209 -22.32 23.44 15.32
CA GLU A 209 -22.25 23.73 16.75
C GLU A 209 -23.58 24.35 17.14
N LYS A 210 -24.36 23.59 17.93
CA LYS A 210 -25.63 24.05 18.46
C LYS A 210 -25.35 25.33 19.25
N PRO A 211 -26.01 26.47 18.96
CA PRO A 211 -25.79 27.69 19.71
C PRO A 211 -26.09 27.41 21.19
N SER A 212 -25.16 27.80 22.07
CA SER A 212 -25.36 27.77 23.51
C SER A 212 -26.61 28.58 23.83
N GLN A 213 -27.68 27.89 24.24
CA GLN A 213 -28.83 28.56 24.83
C GLN A 213 -28.42 28.98 26.24
N ASN A 214 -27.88 30.19 26.36
CA ASN A 214 -27.82 30.86 27.65
C ASN A 214 -29.24 31.30 27.99
N ASN A 215 -29.81 30.70 29.04
CA ASN A 215 -31.02 31.16 29.70
C ASN A 215 -30.68 31.45 31.16
#